data_AF-A0A354MWE6-F1
#
_entry.id   AF-A0A354MWE6-F1
#
_cell.length_a   1.000
_cell.length_b   1.000
_cell.length_c   1.000
_cell.angle_alpha   90.00
_cell.angle_beta   90.00
_cell.angle_gamma   90.00
#
_symmetry.space_group_name_H-M   'P 1'
#
loop_
_entity.id
_entity.type
_entity.pdbx_description
1 polymer ?
#
loop_
_entity_poly.entity_id
_entity_poly.type
_entity_poly.pdbx_seq_one_letter_code
_entity_poly.pdbx_strand_id
1 'polypeptide(L)'
;MPHNSSIIGLLFCGVWLFQWQIFYCKPADSPIPEFLAWEGDEVSIITLYAFYIPMFFAVMVKCRDLSPFKRFIMPALALLCCGFMCYAAYSAYRPDGKIFGYLATFAVVMAIGVVFDVLKTRREKKAGLTDDEYEEIFDEEE
;
A
#
# COMPACT_ATOMS: atom_id res chain seq x y z
N MET A 1 10.28 -20.11 12.54
CA MET A 1 9.02 -20.61 13.13
C MET A 1 7.90 -19.60 12.83
N PRO A 2 6.87 -19.97 12.05
CA PRO A 2 5.84 -19.04 11.57
C PRO A 2 4.95 -18.45 12.69
N HIS A 3 4.95 -19.06 13.87
CA HIS A 3 4.13 -18.63 15.02
C HIS A 3 4.37 -17.17 15.45
N ASN A 4 5.64 -16.72 15.49
CA ASN A 4 5.95 -15.36 15.92
C ASN A 4 5.44 -14.31 14.91
N SER A 5 5.55 -14.60 13.61
CA SER A 5 5.05 -13.74 12.54
C SER A 5 3.52 -13.68 12.53
N SER A 6 2.85 -14.82 12.73
CA SER A 6 1.38 -14.89 12.81
C SER A 6 0.82 -14.09 13.99
N ILE A 7 1.48 -14.10 15.15
CA ILE A 7 1.06 -13.29 16.31
C ILE A 7 1.19 -11.80 16.01
N ILE A 8 2.31 -11.37 15.43
CA ILE A 8 2.52 -9.96 15.08
C ILE A 8 1.48 -9.49 14.06
N GLY A 9 1.18 -10.33 13.05
CA GLY A 9 0.12 -10.05 12.07
C GLY A 9 -1.27 -9.92 12.71
N LEU A 10 -1.64 -10.84 13.61
CA LEU A 10 -2.92 -10.79 14.32
C LEU A 10 -3.04 -9.56 15.23
N LEU A 11 -1.96 -9.19 15.92
CA LEU A 11 -1.93 -7.97 16.75
C LEU A 11 -2.12 -6.72 15.89
N PHE A 12 -1.46 -6.64 14.74
CA PHE A 12 -1.61 -5.51 13.82
C PHE A 12 -3.04 -5.41 13.27
N CYS A 13 -3.66 -6.53 12.88
CA CYS A 13 -5.07 -6.58 12.50
C CYS A 13 -5.99 -6.11 13.65
N GLY A 14 -5.71 -6.52 14.89
CA GLY A 14 -6.47 -6.08 16.06
C GLY A 14 -6.37 -4.57 16.31
N VAL A 15 -5.17 -3.99 16.20
CA VAL A 15 -4.95 -2.54 16.30
C VAL A 15 -5.73 -1.80 15.21
N TRP A 16 -5.73 -2.33 13.98
CA TRP A 16 -6.44 -1.72 12.86
C TRP A 16 -7.97 -1.76 13.04
N LEU A 17 -8.52 -2.88 13.53
CA LEU A 17 -9.94 -2.98 13.86
C LEU A 17 -10.34 -2.04 14.99
N PHE A 18 -9.47 -1.86 15.99
CA PHE A 18 -9.72 -0.94 17.09
C PHE A 18 -9.73 0.53 16.63
N GLN A 19 -8.81 0.90 15.72
CA GLN A 19 -8.82 2.19 15.04
C GLN A 19 -10.16 2.41 14.31
N TRP A 20 -10.63 1.43 13.56
CA TRP A 20 -11.92 1.53 12.88
C TRP A 20 -13.08 1.71 13.87
N GLN A 21 -13.14 0.92 14.94
CA GLN A 21 -14.22 0.98 15.91
C GLN A 21 -14.29 2.32 16.67
N ILE A 22 -13.15 2.92 17.04
CA ILE A 22 -13.11 4.15 17.84
C ILE A 22 -13.30 5.39 16.99
N PHE A 23 -12.60 5.46 15.86
CA PHE A 23 -12.53 6.69 15.08
C PHE A 23 -13.66 6.77 14.07
N TYR A 24 -14.06 5.66 13.46
CA TYR A 24 -15.12 5.64 12.45
C TYR A 24 -16.51 5.45 13.08
N CYS A 25 -16.71 4.46 13.96
CA CYS A 25 -18.00 4.25 14.66
C CYS A 25 -18.23 5.19 15.86
N LYS A 26 -17.84 6.46 15.73
CA LYS A 26 -17.99 7.46 16.81
C LYS A 26 -19.47 7.85 17.00
N PRO A 27 -19.94 8.05 18.25
CA PRO A 27 -21.24 8.68 18.50
C PRO A 27 -21.25 10.14 17.98
N ALA A 28 -22.43 10.64 17.60
CA ALA A 28 -22.59 11.93 16.92
C ALA A 28 -21.97 13.13 17.66
N ASP A 29 -21.93 13.09 19.00
CA ASP A 29 -21.38 14.14 19.87
C ASP A 29 -19.89 13.95 20.25
N SER A 30 -19.16 13.08 19.54
CA SER A 30 -17.77 12.78 19.89
C SER A 30 -16.81 13.90 19.43
N PRO A 31 -15.87 14.36 20.30
CA PRO A 31 -14.89 15.41 19.98
C PRO A 31 -13.73 14.93 19.07
N ILE A 32 -13.83 13.75 18.47
CA ILE A 32 -12.79 13.17 17.62
C ILE A 32 -12.74 13.92 16.28
N PRO A 33 -11.55 14.39 15.83
CA PRO A 33 -11.40 15.11 14.58
C PRO A 33 -11.74 14.20 13.38
N GLU A 34 -12.54 14.73 12.46
CA GLU A 34 -13.02 14.01 11.26
C GLU A 34 -11.88 13.54 10.34
N PHE A 35 -10.72 14.18 10.43
CA PHE A 35 -9.49 13.79 9.75
C PHE A 35 -8.99 12.39 10.13
N LEU A 36 -9.25 11.92 11.37
CA LEU A 36 -8.87 10.57 11.82
C LEU A 36 -10.00 9.55 11.68
N ALA A 37 -11.20 10.00 11.33
CA ALA A 37 -12.41 9.20 11.14
C ALA A 37 -12.64 8.86 9.66
N TRP A 38 -11.67 8.16 9.04
CA TRP A 38 -11.70 7.80 7.63
C TRP A 38 -12.21 6.37 7.42
N GLU A 39 -12.95 6.16 6.33
CA GLU A 39 -13.36 4.83 5.88
C GLU A 39 -12.21 4.12 5.18
N GLY A 40 -11.80 2.99 5.76
CA GLY A 40 -10.66 2.23 5.25
C GLY A 40 -10.86 1.68 3.83
N ASP A 41 -12.10 1.39 3.43
CA ASP A 41 -12.44 0.93 2.09
C ASP A 41 -12.29 2.07 1.07
N GLU A 42 -13.10 3.12 1.24
CA GLU A 42 -13.33 4.08 0.16
C GLU A 42 -12.12 5.00 -0.07
N VAL A 43 -11.39 5.33 1.00
CA VAL A 43 -10.22 6.21 0.92
C VAL A 43 -8.98 5.43 0.45
N SER A 44 -8.89 4.12 0.71
CA SER A 44 -7.76 3.29 0.25
C SER A 44 -7.77 2.99 -1.24
N ILE A 45 -8.90 3.18 -1.90
CA ILE A 45 -9.01 3.05 -3.36
C ILE A 45 -8.01 3.97 -4.08
N ILE A 46 -7.74 5.17 -3.55
CA ILE A 46 -6.85 6.15 -4.21
C ILE A 46 -5.39 5.67 -4.30
N THR A 47 -4.86 5.06 -3.24
CA THR A 47 -3.47 4.56 -3.22
C THR A 47 -3.35 3.29 -4.05
N LEU A 48 -4.35 2.42 -4.00
CA LEU A 48 -4.39 1.20 -4.80
C LEU A 48 -4.30 1.53 -6.29
N TYR A 49 -5.15 2.43 -6.79
CA TYR A 49 -5.07 2.85 -8.19
C TYR A 49 -3.82 3.67 -8.50
N ALA A 50 -3.29 4.45 -7.54
CA ALA A 50 -2.03 5.16 -7.71
C ALA A 50 -0.83 4.21 -7.91
N PHE A 51 -0.78 3.07 -7.21
CA PHE A 51 0.25 2.04 -7.42
C PHE A 51 0.04 1.21 -8.68
N TYR A 52 -1.20 1.06 -9.14
CA TYR A 52 -1.47 0.39 -10.40
C TYR A 52 -0.94 1.16 -11.62
N ILE A 53 -0.86 2.49 -11.55
CA ILE A 53 -0.29 3.31 -12.64
C ILE A 53 1.15 2.91 -13.00
N PRO A 54 2.14 2.94 -12.07
CA PRO A 54 3.51 2.54 -12.40
C PRO A 54 3.60 1.05 -12.76
N MET A 55 2.77 0.19 -12.17
CA MET A 55 2.71 -1.22 -12.54
C MET A 55 2.28 -1.40 -14.01
N PHE A 56 1.18 -0.80 -14.43
CA PHE A 56 0.71 -0.88 -15.82
C PHE A 56 1.68 -0.21 -16.80
N PHE A 57 2.36 0.86 -16.38
CA PHE A 57 3.43 1.45 -17.16
C PHE A 57 4.62 0.50 -17.32
N ALA A 58 5.03 -0.19 -16.26
CA ALA A 58 6.09 -1.20 -16.31
C ALA A 58 5.72 -2.36 -17.25
N VAL A 59 4.45 -2.78 -17.29
CA VAL A 59 3.96 -3.78 -18.24
C VAL A 59 4.16 -3.31 -19.70
N MET A 60 3.85 -2.05 -20.02
CA MET A 60 4.06 -1.52 -21.38
C MET A 60 5.54 -1.54 -21.81
N VAL A 61 6.44 -1.23 -20.86
CA VAL A 61 7.89 -1.11 -21.10
C VAL A 61 8.58 -2.46 -21.15
N LYS A 62 8.33 -3.33 -20.15
CA LYS A 62 9.05 -4.59 -19.94
C LYS A 62 8.46 -5.78 -20.69
N CYS A 63 7.14 -5.86 -20.87
CA CYS A 63 6.50 -7.02 -21.50
C CYS A 63 6.54 -6.91 -23.03
N ARG A 64 7.70 -7.23 -23.64
CA ARG A 64 7.89 -7.24 -25.10
C ARG A 64 7.42 -8.51 -25.80
N ASP A 65 7.16 -9.57 -25.05
CA ASP A 65 6.77 -10.89 -25.56
C ASP A 65 5.27 -10.97 -25.95
N LEU A 66 4.46 -10.05 -25.43
CA LEU A 66 3.01 -10.03 -25.66
C LEU A 66 2.62 -9.33 -26.97
N SER A 67 1.54 -9.81 -27.58
CA SER A 67 0.95 -9.20 -28.77
C SER A 67 0.65 -7.71 -28.58
N PRO A 68 0.79 -6.86 -29.62
CA PRO A 68 0.70 -5.40 -29.50
C PRO A 68 -0.62 -4.92 -28.90
N PHE A 69 -1.73 -5.64 -29.14
CA PHE A 69 -3.03 -5.36 -28.51
C PHE A 69 -2.98 -5.49 -26.98
N LYS A 70 -2.40 -6.58 -26.48
CA LYS A 70 -2.30 -6.84 -25.05
C LYS A 70 -1.28 -5.95 -24.35
N ARG A 71 -0.28 -5.46 -25.10
CA ARG A 71 0.79 -4.63 -24.59
C ARG A 71 0.42 -3.14 -24.49
N PHE A 72 -0.37 -2.62 -25.42
CA PHE A 72 -0.68 -1.19 -25.45
C PHE A 72 -2.14 -0.87 -25.16
N ILE A 73 -3.09 -1.57 -25.77
CA ILE A 73 -4.52 -1.23 -25.64
C ILE A 73 -5.05 -1.58 -24.25
N MET A 74 -4.78 -2.81 -23.77
CA MET A 74 -5.26 -3.22 -22.44
C MET A 74 -4.66 -2.35 -21.32
N PRO A 75 -3.33 -2.09 -21.27
CA PRO A 75 -2.76 -1.30 -20.19
C PRO A 75 -3.12 0.19 -20.33
N ALA A 76 -3.32 0.72 -21.55
CA ALA A 76 -3.75 2.11 -21.72
C ALA A 76 -5.18 2.34 -21.23
N LEU A 77 -6.10 1.40 -21.51
CA LEU A 77 -7.46 1.46 -20.98
C LEU A 77 -7.45 1.33 -19.45
N ALA A 78 -6.60 0.47 -18.90
CA ALA A 78 -6.41 0.34 -17.46
C ALA A 78 -5.90 1.65 -16.84
N LEU A 79 -4.91 2.32 -17.45
CA LEU A 79 -4.41 3.62 -16.99
C LEU A 79 -5.49 4.71 -17.02
N LEU A 80 -6.32 4.76 -18.08
CA LEU A 80 -7.45 5.68 -18.15
C LEU A 80 -8.46 5.42 -17.02
N CYS A 81 -8.79 4.15 -16.76
CA CYS A 81 -9.67 3.76 -15.66
C CYS A 81 -9.08 4.12 -14.29
N CYS A 82 -7.79 3.81 -14.05
CA CYS A 82 -7.10 4.16 -12.80
C CYS A 82 -7.11 5.67 -12.57
N GLY A 83 -6.81 6.47 -13.61
CA GLY A 83 -6.84 7.92 -13.52
C GLY A 83 -8.23 8.47 -13.20
N PHE A 84 -9.27 7.93 -13.84
CA PHE A 84 -10.67 8.28 -13.54
C PHE A 84 -11.05 7.93 -12.10
N MET A 85 -10.71 6.73 -11.61
CA MET A 85 -11.02 6.29 -10.25
C MET A 85 -10.29 7.13 -9.20
N CYS A 86 -9.01 7.46 -9.41
CA CYS A 86 -8.29 8.39 -8.54
C CYS A 86 -8.95 9.77 -8.48
N TYR A 87 -9.43 10.29 -9.62
CA TYR A 87 -10.13 11.57 -9.66
C TYR A 87 -11.48 11.52 -8.93
N ALA A 88 -12.25 10.44 -9.12
CA ALA A 88 -13.54 10.25 -8.45
C ALA A 88 -13.37 10.17 -6.93
N ALA A 89 -12.42 9.36 -6.45
CA ALA A 89 -12.08 9.27 -5.02
C ALA A 89 -11.61 10.62 -4.47
N TYR A 90 -10.73 11.33 -5.20
CA TYR A 90 -10.31 12.66 -4.78
C TYR A 90 -11.48 13.64 -4.69
N SER A 91 -12.37 13.69 -5.68
CA SER A 91 -13.52 14.58 -5.70
C SER A 91 -14.54 14.27 -4.59
N ALA A 92 -14.70 12.99 -4.22
CA ALA A 92 -15.64 12.57 -3.19
C ALA A 92 -15.18 12.95 -1.77
N TYR A 93 -13.90 12.76 -1.45
CA TYR A 93 -13.39 12.91 -0.07
C TYR A 93 -12.55 14.18 0.16
N ARG A 94 -12.38 15.03 -0.86
CA ARG A 94 -11.75 16.35 -0.72
C ARG A 94 -12.45 17.27 0.31
N PRO A 95 -13.80 17.35 0.40
CA PRO A 95 -14.47 18.30 1.28
C PRO A 95 -14.14 18.11 2.77
N ASP A 96 -13.93 16.86 3.19
CA ASP A 96 -13.78 16.48 4.60
C ASP A 96 -12.32 16.36 5.05
N GLY A 97 -11.34 16.52 4.13
CA GLY A 97 -9.91 16.37 4.44
C GLY A 97 -9.45 14.96 4.84
N LYS A 98 -10.36 13.96 4.86
CA LYS A 98 -10.11 12.56 5.23
C LYS A 98 -9.01 11.90 4.39
N ILE A 99 -8.90 12.27 3.11
CA ILE A 99 -7.84 11.77 2.19
C ILE A 99 -6.45 12.07 2.75
N PHE A 100 -6.24 13.27 3.29
CA PHE A 100 -4.92 13.67 3.77
C PHE A 100 -4.53 12.91 5.05
N GLY A 101 -5.51 12.60 5.92
CA GLY A 101 -5.28 11.78 7.12
C GLY A 101 -4.93 10.35 6.78
N TYR A 102 -5.61 9.80 5.77
CA TYR A 102 -5.24 8.51 5.21
C TYR A 102 -3.82 8.53 4.62
N LEU A 103 -3.52 9.45 3.70
CA LEU A 103 -2.23 9.52 3.02
C LEU A 103 -1.07 9.70 4.01
N ALA A 104 -1.26 10.48 5.07
CA ALA A 104 -0.27 10.62 6.13
C ALA A 104 -0.05 9.29 6.88
N THR A 105 -1.12 8.60 7.27
CA THR A 105 -1.03 7.30 7.95
C THR A 105 -0.37 6.25 7.05
N PHE A 106 -0.77 6.21 5.79
CA PHE A 106 -0.19 5.35 4.77
C PHE A 106 1.32 5.61 4.60
N ALA A 107 1.72 6.88 4.51
CA ALA A 107 3.14 7.25 4.40
C ALA A 107 3.95 6.84 5.63
N VAL A 108 3.40 6.93 6.84
CA VAL A 108 4.07 6.47 8.07
C VAL A 108 4.28 4.96 8.05
N VAL A 109 3.25 4.18 7.69
CA VAL A 109 3.35 2.72 7.59
C VAL A 109 4.39 2.31 6.54
N MET A 110 4.38 2.95 5.37
CA MET A 110 5.36 2.70 4.32
C MET A 110 6.78 3.10 4.76
N ALA A 111 6.94 4.22 5.47
CA ALA A 111 8.24 4.67 5.97
C ALA A 111 8.82 3.68 6.98
N ILE A 112 7.98 3.13 7.88
CA ILE A 112 8.39 2.07 8.81
C ILE A 112 8.88 0.85 8.01
N GLY A 113 8.13 0.42 6.99
CA GLY A 113 8.52 -0.68 6.10
C GLY A 113 9.87 -0.44 5.43
N VAL A 114 10.09 0.74 4.84
CA VAL A 114 11.36 1.11 4.19
C VAL A 114 12.51 1.15 5.20
N VAL A 115 12.28 1.64 6.42
CA VAL A 115 13.31 1.64 7.47
C VAL A 115 13.71 0.21 7.82
N PHE A 116 12.76 -0.71 7.99
CA PHE A 116 13.07 -2.12 8.24
C PHE A 116 13.84 -2.76 7.07
N ASP A 117 13.43 -2.50 5.84
CA ASP A 117 14.09 -3.01 4.64
C ASP A 117 15.55 -2.51 4.55
N VAL A 118 15.76 -1.20 4.68
CA VAL A 118 17.10 -0.60 4.67
C VAL A 118 17.97 -1.12 5.83
N LEU A 119 17.40 -1.35 7.01
CA LEU A 119 18.13 -1.91 8.14
C LEU A 119 18.50 -3.38 7.91
N LYS A 120 17.60 -4.16 7.30
CA LYS A 120 17.85 -5.53 6.88
C LYS A 120 19.03 -5.55 5.90
N THR A 121 18.94 -4.86 4.77
CA THR A 121 20.03 -4.78 3.76
C THR A 121 21.37 -4.31 4.34
N ARG A 122 21.36 -3.45 5.37
CA ARG A 122 22.59 -2.97 6.04
C ARG A 122 23.23 -4.00 6.97
N ARG A 123 22.43 -4.76 7.74
CA ARG A 123 22.94 -5.85 8.61
C ARG A 123 23.58 -6.94 7.76
N GLU A 124 22.92 -7.19 6.66
CA GLU A 124 23.22 -8.13 5.61
C GLU A 124 24.55 -7.83 4.88
N LYS A 125 24.71 -6.61 4.36
CA LYS A 125 26.01 -6.16 3.81
C LYS A 125 27.14 -6.14 4.84
N LYS A 126 26.84 -5.90 6.12
CA LYS A 126 27.83 -5.99 7.21
C LYS A 126 28.23 -7.43 7.56
N ALA A 127 27.38 -8.41 7.24
CA ALA A 127 27.67 -9.82 7.43
C ALA A 127 28.54 -10.41 6.29
N GLY A 128 28.85 -9.62 5.25
CA GLY A 128 29.69 -10.04 4.13
C GLY A 128 28.98 -10.94 3.11
N LEU A 129 27.66 -11.07 3.21
CA LEU A 129 26.84 -11.90 2.35
C LEU A 129 26.74 -11.23 0.96
N THR A 130 27.19 -11.93 -0.08
CA THR A 130 27.15 -11.47 -1.48
C THR A 130 25.72 -11.49 -2.02
N ASP A 131 25.38 -10.58 -2.94
CA ASP A 131 24.00 -10.44 -3.48
C ASP A 131 23.43 -11.77 -4.04
N ASP A 132 24.27 -12.73 -4.44
CA ASP A 132 23.87 -14.08 -4.89
C ASP A 132 23.41 -15.00 -3.72
N GLU A 133 24.05 -14.93 -2.55
CA GLU A 133 23.60 -15.68 -1.36
C GLU A 133 22.28 -15.11 -0.80
N TYR A 134 21.94 -13.86 -1.14
CA TYR A 134 20.69 -13.22 -0.74
C TYR A 134 19.46 -13.81 -1.45
N GLU A 135 19.55 -14.00 -2.76
CA GLU A 135 18.45 -14.59 -3.53
C GLU A 135 18.21 -16.05 -3.13
N GLU A 136 19.27 -16.83 -2.89
CA GLU A 136 19.14 -18.23 -2.43
C GLU A 136 18.43 -18.35 -1.07
N ILE A 137 18.74 -17.50 -0.09
CA ILE A 137 18.09 -17.55 1.23
C ILE A 137 16.62 -17.11 1.15
N PHE A 138 16.31 -16.15 0.28
CA PHE A 138 14.93 -15.67 0.12
C PHE A 138 14.05 -16.69 -0.62
N ASP A 139 14.60 -17.42 -1.59
CA ASP A 139 13.92 -18.53 -2.27
C ASP A 139 13.79 -19.78 -1.38
N GLU A 140 14.67 -19.97 -0.36
CA GLU A 140 14.54 -21.05 0.63
C GLU A 140 13.56 -20.73 1.79
N GLU A 141 13.24 -19.45 2.04
CA GLU A 141 12.30 -19.04 3.10
C GLU A 141 10.81 -19.01 2.67
N GLU A 142 10.50 -19.14 1.38
CA GLU A 142 9.13 -19.18 0.82
C GLU A 142 8.60 -20.61 0.59
#